data_AF-A0A1M3NIE7-F1
#
_entry.id   AF-A0A1M3NIE7-F1
#
_cell.length_a   1.000
_cell.length_b   1.000
_cell.length_c   1.000
_cell.angle_alpha   90.00
_cell.angle_beta   90.00
_cell.angle_gamma   90.00
#
_symmetry.space_group_name_H-M   'P 1'
#
loop_
_entity.id
_entity.type
_entity.pdbx_description
1 polymer ?
#
loop_
_entity_poly.entity_id
_entity_poly.type
_entity_poly.pdbx_seq_one_letter_code
_entity_poly.pdbx_strand_id
1 'polypeptide(L)'
;MKHRHPHGAGELPAASRLRVVVVALLTGSGIVACAARKSGEPAPAHPGAEPPTAGAQYQAAPAPAAPQSTMDSMAGEPAPPAQPSTAPGHGPFAPPPPRSAALRQASSDIEISQRELDVAGGDCRNACRALGSMDRAAGRLCGLAQSSDEQRRCEDAKVRVYSARDKVRNTCGTCPDVSVERNAPVPSR
;
A
#
# COMPACT_ATOMS: atom_id res chain seq x y z
N MET A 1 5.28 44.48 6.56
CA MET A 1 6.13 43.42 7.17
C MET A 1 5.24 42.22 7.46
N LYS A 2 5.33 41.16 6.64
CA LYS A 2 4.52 39.93 6.77
C LYS A 2 5.43 38.77 6.35
N HIS A 3 5.94 38.05 7.34
CA HIS A 3 6.86 36.93 7.14
C HIS A 3 6.10 35.73 6.57
N ARG A 4 6.48 35.28 5.36
CA ARG A 4 6.12 33.97 4.83
C ARG A 4 7.24 32.99 5.19
N HIS A 5 6.91 31.94 5.93
CA HIS A 5 7.80 30.81 6.15
C HIS A 5 7.77 29.88 4.91
N PRO A 6 8.92 29.52 4.34
CA PRO A 6 8.99 28.48 3.31
C PRO A 6 8.84 27.11 3.98
N HIS A 7 7.85 26.33 3.53
CA HIS A 7 7.77 24.91 3.84
C HIS A 7 8.93 24.19 3.14
N GLY A 8 9.78 23.56 3.94
CA GLY A 8 10.93 22.79 3.47
C GLY A 8 10.51 21.63 2.58
N ALA A 9 11.08 21.59 1.38
CA ALA A 9 11.16 20.37 0.59
C ALA A 9 12.07 19.41 1.35
N GLY A 10 11.49 18.33 1.87
CA GLY A 10 12.26 17.21 2.40
C GLY A 10 12.96 16.51 1.25
N GLU A 11 14.27 16.72 1.16
CA GLU A 11 15.16 15.86 0.38
C GLU A 11 15.04 14.42 0.90
N LEU A 12 14.55 13.52 0.03
CA LEU A 12 14.60 12.09 0.28
C LEU A 12 16.06 11.64 0.22
N PRO A 13 16.62 11.01 1.28
CA PRO A 13 17.96 10.47 1.22
C PRO A 13 18.01 9.32 0.22
N ALA A 14 18.65 9.58 -0.91
CA ALA A 14 19.11 8.61 -1.89
C ALA A 14 20.23 7.74 -1.28
N ALA A 15 19.89 6.75 -0.43
CA ALA A 15 20.87 5.80 0.07
C ALA A 15 20.22 4.53 0.63
N SER A 16 19.85 3.58 -0.24
CA SER A 16 19.98 2.14 0.08
C SER A 16 19.89 1.30 -1.19
N ARG A 17 20.91 1.46 -2.04
CA ARG A 17 21.21 0.53 -3.12
C ARG A 17 22.57 -0.10 -2.80
N LEU A 18 22.57 -1.29 -2.22
CA LEU A 18 23.75 -2.18 -2.17
C LEU A 18 23.28 -3.60 -1.75
N ARG A 19 23.67 -4.74 -2.32
CA ARG A 19 24.22 -5.23 -3.60
C ARG A 19 24.52 -6.71 -3.34
N VAL A 20 24.02 -7.66 -4.14
CA VAL A 20 24.65 -8.97 -4.45
C VAL A 20 23.91 -9.45 -5.72
N VAL A 21 24.46 -9.77 -6.90
CA VAL A 21 25.66 -10.51 -7.38
C VAL A 21 25.87 -10.00 -8.84
N VAL A 22 27.00 -9.40 -9.27
CA VAL A 22 28.15 -10.05 -9.99
C VAL A 22 27.65 -10.80 -11.25
N VAL A 23 27.98 -10.58 -12.53
CA VAL A 23 29.14 -10.13 -13.32
C VAL A 23 28.62 -10.04 -14.77
N ALA A 24 28.92 -9.03 -15.59
CA ALA A 24 29.97 -9.14 -16.58
C ALA A 24 30.37 -7.77 -17.15
N LEU A 25 31.67 -7.53 -17.10
CA LEU A 25 32.42 -6.46 -17.74
C LEU A 25 32.26 -6.54 -19.26
N LEU A 26 32.16 -5.40 -19.94
CA LEU A 26 32.78 -5.14 -21.24
C LEU A 26 32.91 -3.62 -21.45
N THR A 27 34.11 -3.16 -21.08
CA THR A 27 34.91 -2.04 -21.62
C THR A 27 34.29 -1.17 -22.72
N GLY A 28 34.30 0.14 -22.49
CA GLY A 28 34.15 1.16 -23.53
C GLY A 28 34.46 2.56 -23.00
N SER A 29 35.74 2.93 -23.06
CA SER A 29 36.27 4.25 -22.69
C SER A 29 35.67 5.38 -23.52
N GLY A 30 35.26 6.48 -22.86
CA GLY A 30 34.90 7.74 -23.50
C GLY A 30 35.22 8.90 -22.58
N ILE A 31 36.11 9.78 -23.04
CA ILE A 31 36.94 10.70 -22.28
C ILE A 31 36.30 12.11 -22.33
N VAL A 32 36.31 12.81 -21.20
CA VAL A 32 36.42 14.29 -21.02
C VAL A 32 35.49 15.23 -21.80
N ALA A 33 34.72 16.05 -21.08
CA ALA A 33 34.75 17.52 -21.22
C ALA A 33 34.00 18.21 -20.06
N CYS A 34 34.73 18.89 -19.18
CA CYS A 34 34.20 19.94 -18.31
C CYS A 34 33.98 21.21 -19.14
N ALA A 35 32.81 21.84 -19.02
CA ALA A 35 32.67 23.28 -19.26
C ALA A 35 31.51 23.86 -18.46
N ALA A 36 31.85 24.80 -17.58
CA ALA A 36 30.97 25.63 -16.78
C ALA A 36 29.97 26.45 -17.64
N ARG A 37 28.69 26.43 -17.26
CA ARG A 37 27.63 27.39 -17.67
C ARG A 37 26.65 27.48 -16.50
N LYS A 38 26.70 28.53 -15.67
CA LYS A 38 26.14 29.88 -15.86
C LYS A 38 24.60 29.85 -15.88
N SER A 39 24.06 30.16 -14.70
CA SER A 39 22.79 30.80 -14.36
C SER A 39 21.82 31.07 -15.51
N GLY A 40 20.69 30.38 -15.42
CA GLY A 40 19.47 30.62 -16.18
C GLY A 40 18.75 29.29 -16.33
N GLU A 41 17.77 29.01 -15.47
CA GLU A 41 16.89 27.86 -15.66
C GLU A 41 15.52 28.33 -16.16
N PRO A 42 15.35 28.46 -17.49
CA PRO A 42 14.05 28.53 -18.14
C PRO A 42 13.39 27.15 -18.17
N ALA A 43 12.05 27.16 -18.11
CA ALA A 43 11.19 26.00 -18.15
C ALA A 43 11.54 25.00 -19.28
N PRO A 44 11.65 23.69 -19.00
CA PRO A 44 11.65 22.69 -20.06
C PRO A 44 10.22 22.40 -20.48
N ALA A 45 9.92 22.82 -21.70
CA ALA A 45 8.86 22.25 -22.53
C ALA A 45 8.97 20.72 -22.54
N HIS A 46 7.84 20.06 -22.34
CA HIS A 46 7.69 18.62 -22.51
C HIS A 46 8.01 18.25 -23.97
N PRO A 47 9.05 17.44 -24.25
CA PRO A 47 9.17 16.83 -25.56
C PRO A 47 8.16 15.68 -25.69
N GLY A 48 7.47 15.70 -26.83
CA GLY A 48 6.68 14.66 -27.47
C GLY A 48 6.46 13.36 -26.72
N ALA A 49 5.18 13.11 -26.44
CA ALA A 49 4.65 11.77 -26.33
C ALA A 49 4.95 10.99 -27.62
N GLU A 50 5.96 10.12 -27.58
CA GLU A 50 6.06 9.02 -28.54
C GLU A 50 4.98 7.98 -28.17
N PRO A 51 4.15 7.55 -29.13
CA PRO A 51 3.18 6.49 -28.87
C PRO A 51 3.93 5.19 -28.54
N PRO A 52 3.47 4.39 -27.55
CA PRO A 52 4.07 3.09 -27.30
C PRO A 52 3.87 2.21 -28.54
N THR A 53 4.97 1.93 -29.23
CA THR A 53 5.06 0.96 -30.32
C THR A 53 4.52 -0.39 -29.84
N ALA A 54 3.40 -0.78 -30.43
CA ALA A 54 2.81 -2.10 -30.34
C ALA A 54 3.80 -3.14 -30.90
N GLY A 55 4.52 -3.79 -29.99
CA GLY A 55 5.42 -4.90 -30.27
C GLY A 55 5.23 -6.03 -29.28
N ALA A 56 3.97 -6.33 -28.92
CA ALA A 56 3.65 -7.54 -28.16
C ALA A 56 3.74 -8.74 -29.11
N GLN A 57 4.90 -9.40 -29.11
CA GLN A 57 4.99 -10.78 -29.55
C GLN A 57 4.08 -11.60 -28.64
N TYR A 58 2.97 -12.07 -29.20
CA TYR A 58 2.09 -13.06 -28.61
C TYR A 58 2.84 -14.40 -28.56
N GLN A 59 3.68 -14.58 -27.54
CA GLN A 59 4.07 -15.91 -27.12
C GLN A 59 2.96 -16.40 -26.20
N ALA A 60 2.06 -17.19 -26.79
CA ALA A 60 0.94 -17.82 -26.09
C ALA A 60 1.50 -18.69 -24.95
N ALA A 61 1.52 -18.13 -23.75
CA ALA A 61 1.67 -18.91 -22.53
C ALA A 61 0.47 -19.87 -22.47
N PRO A 62 0.71 -21.18 -22.23
CA PRO A 62 -0.39 -22.13 -22.05
C PRO A 62 -1.27 -21.64 -20.91
N ALA A 63 -2.58 -21.59 -21.17
CA ALA A 63 -3.58 -21.22 -20.19
C ALA A 63 -3.38 -22.07 -18.92
N PRO A 64 -3.25 -21.48 -17.73
CA PRO A 64 -3.43 -22.25 -16.51
C PRO A 64 -4.85 -22.84 -16.59
N ALA A 65 -4.93 -24.16 -16.54
CA ALA A 65 -6.19 -24.88 -16.50
C ALA A 65 -7.11 -24.19 -15.49
N ALA A 66 -8.30 -23.81 -15.95
CA ALA A 66 -9.33 -23.29 -15.09
C ALA A 66 -9.45 -24.21 -13.87
N PRO A 67 -9.48 -23.68 -12.62
CA PRO A 67 -9.91 -24.49 -11.51
C PRO A 67 -11.30 -24.99 -11.88
N GLN A 68 -11.40 -26.29 -12.14
CA GLN A 68 -12.68 -26.95 -12.28
C GLN A 68 -13.40 -26.67 -10.97
N SER A 69 -14.36 -25.75 -11.05
CA SER A 69 -15.40 -25.62 -10.05
C SER A 69 -16.13 -26.95 -10.13
N THR A 70 -15.70 -27.88 -9.27
CA THR A 70 -16.50 -29.05 -8.94
C THR A 70 -17.81 -28.50 -8.43
N MET A 71 -18.79 -28.48 -9.33
CA MET A 71 -20.19 -28.41 -9.01
C MET A 71 -20.55 -29.71 -8.30
N ASP A 72 -19.98 -29.93 -7.12
CA ASP A 72 -20.47 -30.96 -6.22
C ASP A 72 -21.70 -30.36 -5.54
N SER A 73 -22.81 -30.58 -6.22
CA SER A 73 -24.16 -30.48 -5.70
C SER A 73 -24.28 -31.47 -4.54
N MET A 74 -23.78 -31.11 -3.36
CA MET A 74 -24.28 -31.71 -2.14
C MET A 74 -25.61 -31.05 -1.82
N ALA A 75 -26.64 -31.88 -1.98
CA ALA A 75 -27.96 -31.72 -1.39
C ALA A 75 -27.87 -30.99 -0.04
N GLY A 76 -28.77 -30.03 0.15
CA GLY A 76 -28.85 -29.22 1.35
C GLY A 76 -28.90 -30.07 2.61
N GLU A 77 -27.76 -30.17 3.28
CA GLU A 77 -27.72 -30.40 4.70
C GLU A 77 -28.20 -29.09 5.36
N PRO A 78 -29.27 -29.12 6.18
CA PRO A 78 -29.76 -27.91 6.84
C PRO A 78 -28.59 -27.28 7.59
N ALA A 79 -28.32 -26.00 7.27
CA ALA A 79 -27.26 -25.24 7.90
C ALA A 79 -27.36 -25.47 9.42
N PRO A 80 -26.31 -26.01 10.08
CA PRO A 80 -26.31 -26.08 11.53
C PRO A 80 -26.59 -24.66 12.01
N PRO A 81 -27.49 -24.48 12.99
CA PRO A 81 -27.87 -23.16 13.47
C PRO A 81 -26.59 -22.40 13.75
N ALA A 82 -26.45 -21.22 13.13
CA ALA A 82 -25.29 -20.36 13.26
C ALA A 82 -24.91 -20.34 14.73
N GLN A 83 -23.83 -21.04 15.08
CA GLN A 83 -23.39 -21.06 16.47
C GLN A 83 -23.13 -19.59 16.78
N PRO A 84 -23.86 -19.01 17.74
CA PRO A 84 -23.69 -17.61 18.08
C PRO A 84 -22.20 -17.45 18.32
N SER A 85 -21.53 -16.57 17.56
CA SER A 85 -20.12 -16.26 17.79
C SER A 85 -20.04 -15.91 19.26
N THR A 86 -19.54 -16.85 20.05
CA THR A 86 -19.56 -16.76 21.49
C THR A 86 -18.68 -15.56 21.76
N ALA A 87 -19.31 -14.41 22.04
CA ALA A 87 -18.61 -13.21 22.40
C ALA A 87 -17.62 -13.67 23.47
N PRO A 88 -16.31 -13.44 23.26
CA PRO A 88 -15.28 -14.05 24.08
C PRO A 88 -15.67 -13.83 25.53
N GLY A 89 -16.08 -14.92 26.18
CA GLY A 89 -16.51 -14.89 27.57
C GLY A 89 -15.39 -14.23 28.35
N HIS A 90 -15.74 -13.40 29.32
CA HIS A 90 -14.82 -12.71 30.24
C HIS A 90 -14.13 -13.72 31.16
N GLY A 91 -13.54 -14.78 30.59
CA GLY A 91 -12.70 -15.74 31.25
C GLY A 91 -11.42 -15.06 31.74
N PRO A 92 -10.69 -15.73 32.64
CA PRO A 92 -9.51 -15.18 33.28
C PRO A 92 -8.56 -14.59 32.23
N PHE A 93 -8.20 -13.32 32.45
CA PHE A 93 -7.39 -12.45 31.58
C PHE A 93 -6.34 -13.24 30.79
N ALA A 94 -6.61 -13.49 29.51
CA ALA A 94 -5.58 -13.99 28.61
C ALA A 94 -4.44 -12.96 28.58
N PRO A 95 -3.18 -13.37 28.77
CA PRO A 95 -2.06 -12.43 28.73
C PRO A 95 -2.02 -11.73 27.37
N PRO A 96 -1.70 -10.42 27.32
CA PRO A 96 -1.64 -9.69 26.07
C PRO A 96 -0.61 -10.34 25.14
N PRO A 97 -0.88 -10.39 23.82
CA PRO A 97 0.06 -10.98 22.88
C PRO A 97 1.40 -10.23 22.92
N PRO A 98 2.53 -10.91 22.67
CA PRO A 98 3.82 -10.24 22.61
C PRO A 98 3.78 -9.19 21.50
N ARG A 99 4.38 -8.03 21.76
CA ARG A 99 4.41 -6.87 20.83
C ARG A 99 4.84 -7.25 19.41
N SER A 100 5.84 -8.11 19.27
CA SER A 100 6.32 -8.57 17.95
C SER A 100 5.26 -9.37 17.18
N ALA A 101 4.37 -10.10 17.87
CA ALA A 101 3.21 -10.73 17.24
C ALA A 101 2.16 -9.67 16.85
N ALA A 102 1.89 -8.69 17.71
CA ALA A 102 0.95 -7.62 17.41
C ALA A 102 1.38 -6.76 16.19
N LEU A 103 2.67 -6.45 16.05
CA LEU A 103 3.22 -5.77 14.88
C LEU A 103 3.07 -6.59 13.59
N ARG A 104 3.41 -7.89 13.64
CA ARG A 104 3.24 -8.80 12.50
C ARG A 104 1.77 -8.92 12.09
N GLN A 105 0.87 -9.01 13.07
CA GLN A 105 -0.57 -9.05 12.82
C GLN A 105 -1.03 -7.76 12.14
N ALA A 106 -0.65 -6.59 12.67
CA ALA A 106 -1.04 -5.32 12.07
C ALA A 106 -0.51 -5.15 10.64
N SER A 107 0.71 -5.60 10.35
CA SER A 107 1.24 -5.63 8.97
C SER A 107 0.43 -6.55 8.06
N SER A 108 0.08 -7.75 8.53
CA SER A 108 -0.75 -8.69 7.77
C SER A 108 -2.14 -8.14 7.49
N ASP A 109 -2.77 -7.48 8.48
CA ASP A 109 -4.09 -6.87 8.34
C ASP A 109 -4.11 -5.77 7.26
N ILE A 110 -3.02 -4.99 7.13
CA ILE A 110 -2.87 -3.99 6.06
C ILE A 110 -2.81 -4.67 4.70
N GLU A 111 -2.03 -5.74 4.55
CA GLU A 111 -1.91 -6.49 3.29
C GLU A 111 -3.22 -7.15 2.88
N ILE A 112 -3.95 -7.74 3.83
CA ILE A 112 -5.28 -8.31 3.61
C ILE A 112 -6.24 -7.22 3.14
N SER A 113 -6.32 -6.11 3.88
CA SER A 113 -7.21 -5.00 3.53
C SER A 113 -6.89 -4.40 2.17
N GLN A 114 -5.61 -4.37 1.79
CA GLN A 114 -5.20 -3.91 0.46
C GLN A 114 -5.67 -4.85 -0.65
N ARG A 115 -5.52 -6.17 -0.47
CA ARG A 115 -6.06 -7.15 -1.42
C ARG A 115 -7.58 -7.06 -1.53
N GLU A 116 -8.28 -6.90 -0.41
CA GLU A 116 -9.74 -6.71 -0.40
C GLU A 116 -10.16 -5.46 -1.18
N LEU A 117 -9.41 -4.37 -1.03
CA LEU A 117 -9.67 -3.12 -1.75
C LEU A 117 -9.41 -3.24 -3.25
N ASP A 118 -8.36 -3.96 -3.65
CA ASP A 118 -8.06 -4.21 -5.06
C ASP A 118 -9.09 -5.18 -5.69
N VAL A 119 -9.56 -6.20 -4.95
CA VAL A 119 -10.62 -7.14 -5.41
C VAL A 119 -11.99 -6.46 -5.48
N ALA A 120 -12.28 -5.50 -4.61
CA ALA A 120 -13.57 -4.80 -4.60
C ALA A 120 -13.86 -4.12 -5.94
N GLY A 121 -12.85 -3.73 -6.74
CA GLY A 121 -12.98 -3.43 -8.17
C GLY A 121 -13.98 -2.36 -8.62
N GLY A 122 -14.66 -1.67 -7.70
CA GLY A 122 -15.81 -0.80 -7.97
C GLY A 122 -16.94 -0.90 -6.94
N ASP A 123 -16.99 -1.96 -6.13
CA ASP A 123 -17.96 -2.13 -5.05
C ASP A 123 -17.66 -1.18 -3.89
N CYS A 124 -18.23 0.03 -3.94
CA CYS A 124 -17.92 1.10 -3.02
C CYS A 124 -18.12 0.75 -1.55
N ARG A 125 -19.14 -0.05 -1.23
CA ARG A 125 -19.37 -0.52 0.14
C ARG A 125 -18.22 -1.39 0.66
N ASN A 126 -17.73 -2.32 -0.18
CA ASN A 126 -16.63 -3.21 0.18
C ASN A 126 -15.30 -2.44 0.22
N ALA A 127 -15.08 -1.53 -0.73
CA ALA A 127 -13.90 -0.67 -0.77
C ALA A 127 -13.81 0.25 0.46
N CYS A 128 -14.92 0.90 0.87
CA CYS A 128 -14.96 1.73 2.08
C CYS A 128 -14.71 0.90 3.35
N ARG A 129 -15.27 -0.32 3.44
CA ARG A 129 -15.02 -1.24 4.56
C ARG A 129 -13.56 -1.66 4.65
N ALA A 130 -12.96 -2.07 3.52
CA ALA A 130 -11.56 -2.46 3.43
C ALA A 130 -10.64 -1.28 3.81
N LEU A 131 -10.93 -0.08 3.30
CA LEU A 131 -10.22 1.14 3.66
C LEU A 131 -10.26 1.40 5.18
N GLY A 132 -11.42 1.25 5.82
CA GLY A 132 -11.54 1.39 7.27
C GLY A 132 -10.77 0.34 8.07
N SER A 133 -10.70 -0.90 7.58
CA SER A 133 -9.86 -1.94 8.18
C SER A 133 -8.37 -1.59 8.05
N MET A 134 -7.97 -1.09 6.89
CA MET A 134 -6.59 -0.66 6.62
C MET A 134 -6.16 0.51 7.52
N ASP A 135 -7.02 1.53 7.69
CA ASP A 135 -6.75 2.70 8.54
C ASP A 135 -6.56 2.29 10.02
N ARG A 136 -7.45 1.44 10.56
CA ARG A 136 -7.31 0.90 11.92
C ARG A 136 -6.04 0.07 12.09
N ALA A 137 -5.67 -0.74 11.10
CA ALA A 137 -4.47 -1.55 11.15
C ALA A 137 -3.20 -0.69 11.13
N ALA A 138 -3.17 0.35 10.29
CA ALA A 138 -2.10 1.35 10.27
C ALA A 138 -2.00 2.09 11.60
N GLY A 139 -3.13 2.49 12.21
CA GLY A 139 -3.15 3.10 13.53
C GLY A 139 -2.56 2.20 14.62
N ARG A 140 -2.91 0.91 14.64
CA ARG A 140 -2.29 -0.06 15.56
C ARG A 140 -0.79 -0.21 15.32
N LEU A 141 -0.38 -0.33 14.06
CA LEU A 141 1.03 -0.48 13.71
C LEU A 141 1.85 0.73 14.15
N CYS A 142 1.32 1.94 13.94
CA CYS A 142 1.97 3.18 14.35
C CYS A 142 1.98 3.39 15.86
N GLY A 143 0.93 2.99 16.58
CA GLY A 143 0.90 3.04 18.04
C GLY A 143 1.89 2.07 18.70
N LEU A 144 2.24 0.98 18.00
CA LEU A 144 3.22 -0.01 18.44
C LEU A 144 4.65 0.31 18.00
N ALA A 145 4.90 1.32 17.16
CA ALA A 145 6.24 1.63 16.67
C ALA A 145 7.07 2.39 17.73
N GLN A 146 8.22 1.84 18.13
CA GLN A 146 9.18 2.53 19.00
C GLN A 146 10.61 2.51 18.45
N SER A 147 10.96 1.53 17.60
CA SER A 147 12.26 1.53 16.92
C SER A 147 12.20 2.31 15.61
N SER A 148 13.36 2.73 15.11
CA SER A 148 13.48 3.40 13.81
C SER A 148 12.94 2.56 12.65
N ASP A 149 13.12 1.24 12.70
CA ASP A 149 12.63 0.32 11.68
C ASP A 149 11.10 0.19 11.71
N GLU A 150 10.53 0.11 12.91
CA GLU A 150 9.07 0.10 13.09
C GLU A 150 8.45 1.43 12.66
N GLN A 151 9.14 2.55 12.93
CA GLN A 151 8.69 3.87 12.48
C GLN A 151 8.65 3.97 10.96
N ARG A 152 9.66 3.44 10.26
CA ARG A 152 9.65 3.35 8.78
C ARG A 152 8.45 2.55 8.28
N ARG A 153 8.15 1.41 8.90
CA ARG A 153 6.96 0.60 8.54
C ARG A 153 5.65 1.35 8.79
N CYS A 154 5.57 2.14 9.86
CA CYS A 154 4.43 3.02 10.12
C CYS A 154 4.26 4.07 9.02
N GLU A 155 5.34 4.73 8.59
CA GLU A 155 5.25 5.71 7.50
C GLU A 155 4.86 5.04 6.17
N ASP A 156 5.42 3.87 5.85
CA ASP A 156 5.02 3.09 4.67
C ASP A 156 3.52 2.71 4.73
N ALA A 157 3.03 2.29 5.89
CA ALA A 157 1.62 1.97 6.11
C ALA A 157 0.72 3.19 5.87
N LYS A 158 1.10 4.37 6.37
CA LYS A 158 0.36 5.63 6.13
C LYS A 158 0.31 5.98 4.65
N VAL A 159 1.42 5.87 3.92
CA VAL A 159 1.46 6.11 2.47
C VAL A 159 0.48 5.20 1.72
N ARG A 160 0.39 3.93 2.12
CA ARG A 160 -0.57 2.98 1.53
C ARG A 160 -2.02 3.37 1.85
N VAL A 161 -2.33 3.78 3.08
CA VAL A 161 -3.68 4.26 3.45
C VAL A 161 -4.05 5.52 2.68
N TYR A 162 -3.13 6.48 2.49
CA TYR A 162 -3.39 7.67 1.68
C TYR A 162 -3.67 7.32 0.22
N SER A 163 -2.90 6.42 -0.36
CA SER A 163 -3.12 5.94 -1.72
C SER A 163 -4.47 5.23 -1.86
N ALA A 164 -4.86 4.43 -0.86
CA ALA A 164 -6.15 3.76 -0.82
C ALA A 164 -7.33 4.75 -0.66
N ARG A 165 -7.19 5.79 0.17
CA ARG A 165 -8.15 6.90 0.27
C ARG A 165 -8.34 7.60 -1.07
N ASP A 166 -7.24 7.93 -1.75
CA ASP A 166 -7.29 8.60 -3.05
C ASP A 166 -7.97 7.72 -4.11
N LYS A 167 -7.68 6.40 -4.12
CA LYS A 167 -8.38 5.43 -4.98
C LYS A 167 -9.89 5.39 -4.70
N VAL A 168 -10.28 5.21 -3.43
CA VAL A 168 -11.71 5.11 -3.05
C VAL A 168 -12.44 6.42 -3.32
N ARG A 169 -11.81 7.57 -3.08
CA ARG A 169 -12.37 8.88 -3.42
C ARG A 169 -12.63 9.01 -4.92
N ASN A 170 -11.69 8.57 -5.76
CA ASN A 170 -11.84 8.64 -7.21
C ASN A 170 -12.91 7.68 -7.75
N THR A 171 -13.04 6.48 -7.17
CA THR A 171 -14.00 5.47 -7.63
C THR A 171 -15.40 5.69 -7.06
N CYS A 172 -15.50 6.13 -5.80
CA CYS A 172 -16.75 6.12 -5.02
C CYS A 172 -17.21 7.50 -4.54
N GLY A 173 -16.37 8.52 -4.64
CA GLY A 173 -16.65 9.88 -4.17
C GLY A 173 -16.55 10.03 -2.65
N THR A 174 -17.45 9.38 -1.90
CA THR A 174 -17.54 9.49 -0.44
C THR A 174 -17.81 8.14 0.24
N CYS A 175 -17.31 7.99 1.47
CA CYS A 175 -17.60 6.84 2.32
C CYS A 175 -18.35 7.31 3.59
N PRO A 176 -19.46 6.66 3.96
CA PRO A 176 -20.25 7.07 5.13
C PRO A 176 -19.58 6.71 6.47
N ASP A 177 -18.80 5.62 6.53
CA ASP A 177 -18.26 5.07 7.78
C ASP A 177 -16.80 5.45 8.08
N VAL A 178 -16.11 6.05 7.12
CA VAL A 178 -14.69 6.40 7.25
C VAL A 178 -14.47 7.82 6.78
N SER A 179 -13.82 8.62 7.61
CA SER A 179 -13.38 9.95 7.19
C SER A 179 -12.43 9.78 6.01
N VAL A 180 -12.83 10.18 4.80
CA VAL A 180 -11.99 10.14 3.59
C VAL A 180 -11.00 11.31 3.57
N GLU A 181 -11.09 12.20 4.56
CA GLU A 181 -10.23 13.37 4.73
C GLU A 181 -8.75 12.97 4.79
N ARG A 182 -7.97 13.45 3.80
CA ARG A 182 -6.54 13.14 3.66
C ARG A 182 -5.69 13.54 4.87
N ASN A 183 -6.18 14.48 5.69
CA ASN A 183 -5.45 15.01 6.86
C ASN A 183 -6.06 14.59 8.21
N ALA A 184 -7.02 13.65 8.24
CA ALA A 184 -7.56 13.18 9.51
C ALA A 184 -6.44 12.50 10.33
N PRO A 185 -6.20 12.91 11.59
CA PRO A 185 -5.24 12.25 12.47
C PRO A 185 -5.58 10.77 12.59
N VAL A 186 -4.58 9.91 12.41
CA VAL A 186 -4.74 8.48 12.69
C VAL A 186 -5.06 8.33 14.18
N PRO A 187 -6.16 7.68 14.57
CA PRO A 187 -6.52 7.55 15.98
C PRO A 187 -5.52 6.65 16.70
N SER A 188 -4.59 7.26 17.43
CA SER A 188 -3.75 6.61 18.44
C SER A 188 -4.64 6.29 19.63
N ARG A 189 -5.26 5.11 19.65
CA ARG A 189 -5.95 4.60 20.84
C ARG A 189 -4.97 3.90 21.77
#